data_AF-A0A1X0JEP6-F1
#
_entry.id   AF-A0A1X0JEP6-F1
#
_cell.length_a   1.000
_cell.length_b   1.000
_cell.length_c   1.000
_cell.angle_alpha   90.00
_cell.angle_beta   90.00
_cell.angle_gamma   90.00
#
_symmetry.space_group_name_H-M   'P 1'
#
loop_
_entity.id
_entity.type
_entity.pdbx_description
1 polymer ?
#
loop_
_entity_poly.entity_id
_entity_poly.type
_entity_poly.pdbx_seq_one_letter_code
_entity_poly.pdbx_strand_id
1 'polypeptide(L)'
;MRTESIDLDDFAGWVPFAALPTAGVPTGPGVYVIVRPTDDPPTFLDVSPAGHFKGKDPTVPVAELEQLWVSGTRVVYIGKANHGAGQGRGLYKRLDEFRRFGAGEPIGHSGGRRIWQLADHADLLVGWRVTDDEEAAAMETEMIARFRAHHGLRPFANMRN
;
A
#
# COMPACT_ATOMS: atom_id res chain seq x y z
N MET A 1 -6.96 -23.94 -4.68
CA MET A 1 -6.34 -23.01 -3.71
C MET A 1 -5.26 -22.26 -4.45
N ARG A 2 -5.40 -20.94 -4.60
CA ARG A 2 -4.27 -20.12 -5.07
C ARG A 2 -3.38 -19.87 -3.87
N THR A 3 -2.13 -20.26 -3.96
CA THR A 3 -1.13 -19.93 -2.96
C THR A 3 -0.79 -18.46 -3.16
N GLU A 4 -1.23 -17.58 -2.25
CA GLU A 4 -0.71 -16.21 -2.24
C GLU A 4 0.82 -16.28 -2.11
N SER A 5 1.53 -15.43 -2.85
CA SER A 5 3.01 -15.45 -2.89
C SER A 5 3.66 -15.02 -1.56
N ILE A 6 2.86 -14.43 -0.68
CA ILE A 6 3.23 -13.94 0.64
C ILE A 6 2.22 -14.43 1.67
N ASP A 7 2.71 -14.79 2.85
CA ASP A 7 1.89 -15.18 4.00
C ASP A 7 1.34 -13.92 4.69
N LEU A 8 0.03 -13.90 4.92
CA LEU A 8 -0.71 -12.79 5.52
C LEU A 8 -1.45 -13.22 6.80
N ASP A 9 -1.22 -14.43 7.33
CA ASP A 9 -1.97 -14.97 8.47
C ASP A 9 -1.79 -14.14 9.75
N ASP A 10 -0.61 -13.53 9.92
CA ASP A 10 -0.29 -12.64 11.05
C ASP A 10 -0.71 -11.18 10.84
N PHE A 11 -1.39 -10.85 9.73
CA PHE A 11 -1.90 -9.51 9.47
C PHE A 11 -3.33 -9.36 9.99
N ALA A 12 -3.57 -8.25 10.67
CA ALA A 12 -4.87 -7.88 11.21
C ALA A 12 -5.40 -6.61 10.54
N GLY A 13 -6.63 -6.24 10.89
CA GLY A 13 -7.13 -4.91 10.64
C GLY A 13 -7.84 -4.68 9.33
N TRP A 14 -7.76 -5.60 8.36
CA TRP A 14 -8.40 -5.60 7.03
C TRP A 14 -9.62 -4.68 6.84
N VAL A 15 -9.36 -3.37 6.67
CA VAL A 15 -10.41 -2.34 6.56
C VAL A 15 -10.13 -1.40 5.39
N PRO A 16 -11.17 -0.79 4.82
CA PRO A 16 -10.99 0.30 3.85
C PRO A 16 -10.19 1.47 4.44
N PHE A 17 -9.49 2.21 3.57
CA PHE A 17 -8.78 3.43 3.96
C PHE A 17 -9.68 4.40 4.75
N ALA A 18 -10.95 4.56 4.35
CA ALA A 18 -11.88 5.47 5.03
C ALA A 18 -12.15 5.11 6.51
N ALA A 19 -11.98 3.85 6.90
CA ALA A 19 -12.24 3.37 8.26
C ALA A 19 -11.01 3.45 9.18
N LEU A 20 -9.80 3.70 8.64
CA LEU A 20 -8.56 3.76 9.43
C LEU A 20 -8.62 4.68 10.67
N PRO A 21 -9.30 5.85 10.65
CA PRO A 21 -9.35 6.72 11.83
C PRO A 21 -9.98 6.08 13.08
N THR A 22 -10.86 5.09 12.91
CA THR A 22 -11.58 4.42 14.01
C THR A 22 -11.27 2.93 14.12
N ALA A 23 -10.43 2.38 13.24
CA ALA A 23 -10.13 0.95 13.18
C ALA A 23 -9.12 0.46 14.23
N GLY A 24 -8.69 1.33 15.15
CA GLY A 24 -7.73 0.95 16.21
C GLY A 24 -6.33 0.62 15.66
N VAL A 25 -5.89 1.30 14.60
CA VAL A 25 -4.56 1.10 14.02
C VAL A 25 -3.48 1.36 15.09
N PRO A 26 -2.56 0.42 15.32
CA PRO A 26 -1.50 0.58 16.31
C PRO A 26 -0.61 1.80 16.05
N THR A 27 -0.09 2.41 17.11
CA THR A 27 0.85 3.54 17.02
C THR A 27 2.32 3.10 16.91
N GLY A 28 2.58 1.81 17.14
CA GLY A 28 3.91 1.19 17.01
C GLY A 28 4.37 1.02 15.55
N PRO A 29 5.62 0.59 15.34
CA PRO A 29 6.12 0.24 14.02
C PRO A 29 5.48 -1.03 13.47
N GLY A 30 5.71 -1.29 12.18
CA GLY A 30 5.20 -2.49 11.54
C GLY A 30 5.20 -2.44 10.02
N VAL A 31 4.64 -3.49 9.43
CA VAL A 31 4.40 -3.61 7.99
C VAL A 31 2.90 -3.55 7.73
N TYR A 32 2.53 -2.97 6.60
CA TYR A 32 1.16 -2.94 6.11
C TYR A 32 1.10 -3.41 4.66
N VAL A 33 -0.03 -4.02 4.31
CA VAL A 33 -0.31 -4.53 2.97
C VAL A 33 -1.65 -3.96 2.52
N ILE A 34 -1.73 -3.60 1.25
CA ILE A 34 -2.95 -3.16 0.59
C ILE A 34 -3.39 -4.25 -0.38
N VAL A 35 -4.63 -4.70 -0.24
CA VAL A 35 -5.22 -5.73 -1.10
C VAL A 35 -6.50 -5.25 -1.76
N ARG A 36 -6.77 -5.74 -2.98
CA ARG A 36 -8.08 -5.62 -3.60
C ARG A 36 -9.03 -6.69 -3.05
N PRO A 37 -10.31 -6.38 -2.83
CA PRO A 37 -11.28 -7.37 -2.36
C PRO A 37 -11.83 -8.28 -3.48
N THR A 38 -11.47 -8.01 -4.73
CA THR A 38 -11.90 -8.75 -5.93
C THR A 38 -10.71 -9.31 -6.72
N ASP A 39 -10.96 -10.37 -7.48
CA ASP A 39 -10.04 -10.93 -8.48
C ASP A 39 -10.29 -10.37 -9.89
N ASP A 40 -11.31 -9.52 -10.07
CA ASP A 40 -11.66 -8.95 -11.37
C ASP A 40 -10.51 -8.10 -11.91
N PRO A 41 -10.34 -8.02 -13.25
CA PRO A 41 -9.38 -7.10 -13.85
C PRO A 41 -9.60 -5.65 -13.35
N PRO A 42 -8.53 -4.89 -13.10
CA PRO A 42 -8.67 -3.50 -12.67
C PRO A 42 -9.16 -2.63 -13.83
N THR A 43 -9.86 -1.56 -13.48
CA THR A 43 -10.03 -0.40 -14.35
C THR A 43 -9.17 0.72 -13.79
N PHE A 44 -8.46 1.46 -14.64
CA PHE A 44 -7.63 2.57 -14.22
C PHE A 44 -8.29 3.92 -14.48
N LEU A 45 -8.09 4.87 -13.58
CA LEU A 45 -8.48 6.27 -13.75
C LEU A 45 -7.41 7.02 -14.56
N ASP A 46 -7.85 7.87 -15.49
CA ASP A 46 -6.97 8.74 -16.27
C ASP A 46 -6.23 9.78 -15.39
N VAL A 47 -6.86 10.19 -14.28
CA VAL A 47 -6.34 11.18 -13.34
C VAL A 47 -6.40 10.62 -11.92
N SER A 48 -5.30 10.76 -11.18
CA SER A 48 -5.24 10.38 -9.78
C SER A 48 -6.02 11.39 -8.91
N PRO A 49 -6.87 10.95 -7.97
CA PRO A 49 -7.49 11.84 -7.00
C PRO A 49 -6.53 12.28 -5.88
N ALA A 50 -5.33 11.69 -5.83
CA ALA A 50 -4.39 11.94 -4.74
C ALA A 50 -3.78 13.35 -4.78
N GLY A 51 -3.32 13.83 -3.64
CA GLY A 51 -2.93 15.23 -3.47
C GLY A 51 -1.65 15.65 -4.16
N HIS A 52 -1.61 16.91 -4.60
CA HIS A 52 -0.47 17.50 -5.28
C HIS A 52 0.56 18.04 -4.27
N PHE A 53 1.32 17.15 -3.62
CA PHE A 53 2.35 17.57 -2.67
C PHE A 53 3.47 18.35 -3.36
N LYS A 54 3.75 19.57 -2.89
CA LYS A 54 4.72 20.50 -3.51
C LYS A 54 4.43 20.73 -5.01
N GLY A 55 3.15 20.73 -5.39
CA GLY A 55 2.71 20.97 -6.77
C GLY A 55 2.99 19.80 -7.73
N LYS A 56 3.45 18.64 -7.23
CA LYS A 56 3.69 17.46 -8.06
C LYS A 56 2.42 16.65 -8.24
N ASP A 57 1.96 16.52 -9.48
CA ASP A 57 0.86 15.64 -9.86
C ASP A 57 1.24 14.16 -9.64
N PRO A 58 0.44 13.38 -8.87
CA PRO A 58 0.70 11.96 -8.66
C PRO A 58 0.25 11.05 -9.82
N THR A 59 -0.48 11.59 -10.79
CA THR A 59 -1.01 10.87 -11.96
C THR A 59 0.11 10.25 -12.79
N VAL A 60 -0.15 9.04 -13.26
CA VAL A 60 0.71 8.21 -14.09
C VAL A 60 -0.09 7.79 -15.33
N PRO A 61 0.52 7.68 -16.53
CA PRO A 61 -0.18 7.22 -17.73
C PRO A 61 -0.80 5.82 -17.54
N VAL A 62 -2.02 5.61 -18.02
CA VAL A 62 -2.72 4.31 -17.93
C VAL A 62 -1.88 3.18 -18.52
N ALA A 63 -1.20 3.41 -19.65
CA ALA A 63 -0.31 2.42 -20.26
C ALA A 63 0.84 1.97 -19.33
N GLU A 64 1.34 2.84 -18.44
CA GLU A 64 2.33 2.43 -17.42
C GLU A 64 1.66 1.58 -16.33
N LEU A 65 0.43 1.93 -15.91
CA LEU A 65 -0.31 1.15 -14.92
C LEU A 65 -0.60 -0.27 -15.43
N GLU A 66 -1.01 -0.41 -16.69
CA GLU A 66 -1.24 -1.70 -17.34
C GLU A 66 0.02 -2.57 -17.37
N GLN A 67 1.18 -1.98 -17.65
CA GLN A 67 2.48 -2.69 -17.66
C GLN A 67 2.94 -3.14 -16.26
N LEU A 68 2.51 -2.43 -15.21
CA LEU A 68 2.85 -2.73 -13.83
C LEU A 68 1.86 -3.67 -13.15
N TRP A 69 0.68 -3.89 -13.76
CA TRP A 69 -0.34 -4.75 -13.18
C TRP A 69 0.12 -6.21 -13.12
N VAL A 70 -0.15 -6.86 -11.99
CA VAL A 70 0.17 -8.27 -11.76
C VAL A 70 -1.12 -9.04 -11.62
N SER A 71 -1.43 -9.93 -12.56
CA SER A 71 -2.61 -10.78 -12.51
C SER A 71 -2.44 -11.93 -11.51
N GLY A 72 -3.56 -12.43 -10.98
CA GLY A 72 -3.58 -13.62 -10.13
C GLY A 72 -3.19 -13.40 -8.66
N THR A 73 -3.11 -12.15 -8.21
CA THR A 73 -2.93 -11.78 -6.79
C THR A 73 -3.78 -10.56 -6.46
N ARG A 74 -4.22 -10.50 -5.20
CA ARG A 74 -4.95 -9.35 -4.66
C ARG A 74 -4.01 -8.30 -4.05
N VAL A 75 -2.75 -8.64 -3.82
CA VAL A 75 -1.78 -7.75 -3.17
C VAL A 75 -1.30 -6.68 -4.16
N VAL A 76 -1.62 -5.42 -3.89
CA VAL A 76 -1.27 -4.29 -4.77
C VAL A 76 -0.16 -3.41 -4.21
N TYR A 77 0.08 -3.45 -2.90
CA TYR A 77 1.14 -2.68 -2.27
C TYR A 77 1.58 -3.28 -0.93
N ILE A 78 2.87 -3.21 -0.66
CA ILE A 78 3.48 -3.57 0.62
C ILE A 78 4.31 -2.38 1.08
N GLY A 79 4.15 -1.95 2.32
CA GLY A 79 4.92 -0.86 2.88
C GLY A 79 5.21 -1.04 4.36
N LYS A 80 6.15 -0.26 4.88
CA LYS A 80 6.47 -0.24 6.31
C LYS A 80 6.28 1.12 6.97
N ALA A 81 6.13 1.08 8.29
CA ALA A 81 6.13 2.24 9.17
C ALA A 81 7.18 2.04 10.26
N ASN A 82 8.06 3.03 10.43
CA ASN A 82 9.11 3.03 11.43
C ASN A 82 8.82 4.10 12.47
N HIS A 83 8.96 3.80 13.76
CA HIS A 83 8.77 4.76 14.84
C HIS A 83 9.76 5.94 14.74
N GLY A 84 10.96 5.66 14.21
CA GLY A 84 12.05 6.63 14.05
C GLY A 84 12.67 7.00 15.40
N ALA A 85 13.78 7.75 15.37
CA ALA A 85 14.57 8.11 16.56
C ALA A 85 13.89 9.15 17.50
N GLY A 86 12.64 8.92 17.89
CA GLY A 86 11.98 9.65 18.99
C GLY A 86 10.71 10.45 18.64
N GLN A 87 10.07 10.23 17.48
CA GLN A 87 8.91 11.05 17.03
C GLN A 87 7.60 10.27 16.88
N GLY A 88 7.53 9.00 17.28
CA GLY A 88 6.27 8.25 17.33
C GLY A 88 5.59 8.01 15.99
N ARG A 89 6.34 7.94 14.87
CA ARG A 89 5.77 7.85 13.52
C ARG A 89 5.47 6.41 13.10
N GLY A 90 4.67 5.66 13.86
CA GLY A 90 4.31 4.29 13.52
C GLY A 90 3.19 4.12 12.50
N LEU A 91 2.58 2.93 12.50
CA LEU A 91 1.54 2.49 11.55
C LEU A 91 0.40 3.49 11.43
N TYR A 92 -0.20 3.93 12.55
CA TYR A 92 -1.30 4.90 12.56
C TYR A 92 -0.99 6.15 11.73
N LYS A 93 0.16 6.79 12.01
CA LYS A 93 0.53 8.03 11.33
C LYS A 93 0.84 7.81 9.85
N ARG A 94 1.55 6.73 9.52
CA ARG A 94 1.88 6.40 8.12
C ARG A 94 0.62 6.13 7.30
N LEU A 95 -0.32 5.37 7.84
CA LEU A 95 -1.57 5.03 7.17
C LEU A 95 -2.54 6.22 7.10
N ASP A 96 -2.57 7.10 8.10
CA ASP A 96 -3.32 8.36 8.02
C ASP A 96 -2.75 9.30 6.94
N GLU A 97 -1.43 9.44 6.86
CA GLU A 97 -0.77 10.19 5.78
C GLU A 97 -1.12 9.62 4.39
N PHE A 98 -1.13 8.29 4.26
CA PHE A 98 -1.48 7.62 3.01
C PHE A 98 -2.94 7.88 2.63
N ARG A 99 -3.86 7.68 3.58
CA ARG A 99 -5.30 7.94 3.39
C ARG A 99 -5.58 9.37 2.96
N ARG A 100 -5.02 10.35 3.67
CA ARG A 100 -5.23 11.77 3.42
C ARG A 100 -4.61 12.21 2.09
N PHE A 101 -3.43 11.68 1.76
CA PHE A 101 -2.87 11.84 0.42
C PHE A 101 -3.82 11.31 -0.65
N GLY A 102 -4.40 10.12 -0.49
CA GLY A 102 -5.42 9.58 -1.41
C GLY A 102 -6.71 10.40 -1.49
N ALA A 103 -7.06 11.12 -0.42
CA ALA A 103 -8.19 12.03 -0.36
C ALA A 103 -7.91 13.43 -0.98
N GLY A 104 -6.78 13.59 -1.66
CA GLY A 104 -6.42 14.84 -2.34
C GLY A 104 -5.63 15.84 -1.49
N GLU A 105 -5.33 15.53 -0.23
CA GLU A 105 -4.54 16.45 0.61
C GLU A 105 -3.07 16.48 0.16
N PRO A 106 -2.44 17.68 0.12
CA PRO A 106 -1.05 17.83 -0.31
C PRO A 106 -0.08 17.34 0.76
N ILE A 107 0.00 16.02 0.94
CA ILE A 107 0.83 15.33 1.93
C ILE A 107 1.95 14.58 1.22
N GLY A 108 3.15 14.62 1.80
CA GLY A 108 4.31 13.91 1.27
C GLY A 108 4.19 12.39 1.41
N HIS A 109 3.48 11.74 0.49
CA HIS A 109 3.33 10.28 0.45
C HIS A 109 3.29 9.73 -0.98
N SER A 110 4.43 9.78 -1.67
CA SER A 110 4.53 9.36 -3.07
C SER A 110 4.67 7.84 -3.27
N GLY A 111 5.10 7.12 -2.24
CA GLY A 111 5.16 5.66 -2.24
C GLY A 111 3.74 5.07 -2.35
N GLY A 112 3.55 4.07 -3.18
CA GLY A 112 2.23 3.45 -3.36
C GLY A 112 1.21 4.28 -4.13
N ARG A 113 1.53 5.49 -4.61
CA ARG A 113 0.56 6.41 -5.24
C ARG A 113 -0.30 5.81 -6.36
N ARG A 114 0.21 4.79 -7.06
CA ARG A 114 -0.50 4.14 -8.18
C ARG A 114 -1.80 3.45 -7.74
N ILE A 115 -1.94 3.07 -6.47
CA ILE A 115 -3.20 2.50 -5.97
C ILE A 115 -4.37 3.47 -6.13
N TRP A 116 -4.13 4.79 -6.12
CA TRP A 116 -5.18 5.79 -6.22
C TRP A 116 -5.74 5.94 -7.64
N GLN A 117 -5.07 5.39 -8.64
CA GLN A 117 -5.60 5.29 -10.00
C GLN A 117 -6.33 3.98 -10.27
N LEU A 118 -6.55 3.12 -9.27
CA LEU A 118 -7.51 2.03 -9.38
C LEU A 118 -8.93 2.62 -9.24
N ALA A 119 -9.83 2.32 -10.17
CA ALA A 119 -11.20 2.83 -10.11
C ALA A 119 -11.96 2.37 -8.85
N ASP A 120 -11.55 1.23 -8.28
CA ASP A 120 -12.06 0.65 -7.04
C ASP A 120 -11.17 0.97 -5.83
N HIS A 121 -10.36 2.05 -5.88
CA HIS A 121 -9.45 2.40 -4.78
C HIS A 121 -10.16 2.58 -3.42
N ALA A 122 -11.47 2.90 -3.42
CA ALA A 122 -12.28 3.05 -2.22
C ALA A 122 -12.50 1.74 -1.46
N ASP A 123 -12.46 0.60 -2.17
CA ASP A 123 -12.71 -0.73 -1.63
C ASP A 123 -11.42 -1.47 -1.21
N LEU A 124 -10.26 -0.86 -1.44
CA LEU A 124 -8.96 -1.41 -1.05
C LEU A 124 -8.90 -1.63 0.47
N LEU A 125 -8.50 -2.82 0.87
CA LEU A 125 -8.36 -3.21 2.27
C LEU A 125 -6.91 -3.05 2.72
N VAL A 126 -6.75 -2.47 3.91
CA VAL A 126 -5.47 -2.30 4.59
C VAL A 126 -5.35 -3.35 5.68
N GLY A 127 -4.34 -4.22 5.58
CA GLY A 127 -3.91 -5.09 6.67
C GLY A 127 -2.61 -4.59 7.27
N TRP A 128 -2.38 -4.81 8.56
CA TRP A 128 -1.13 -4.46 9.23
C TRP A 128 -0.66 -5.55 10.20
N ARG A 129 0.65 -5.58 10.43
CA ARG A 129 1.32 -6.40 11.43
C ARG A 129 2.30 -5.51 12.20
N VAL A 130 2.17 -5.51 13.53
CA VAL A 130 3.08 -4.78 14.43
C VAL A 130 4.38 -5.55 14.57
N THR A 131 5.50 -4.84 14.47
CA THR A 131 6.87 -5.37 14.67
C THR A 131 7.74 -4.27 15.28
N ASP A 132 9.01 -4.56 15.56
CA ASP A 132 10.00 -3.50 15.78
C ASP A 132 10.46 -2.84 14.46
N ASP A 133 11.29 -1.79 14.55
CA ASP A 133 11.76 -1.00 13.41
C ASP A 133 12.70 -1.79 12.47
N GLU A 134 13.51 -2.70 13.02
CA GLU A 134 14.47 -3.52 12.28
C GLU A 134 13.73 -4.64 11.52
N GLU A 135 12.86 -5.34 12.22
CA GLU A 135 12.00 -6.38 11.67
C GLU A 135 11.05 -5.82 10.60
N ALA A 136 10.50 -4.61 10.79
CA ALA A 136 9.63 -3.98 9.79
C ALA A 136 10.35 -3.78 8.44
N ALA A 137 11.64 -3.38 8.48
CA ALA A 137 12.43 -3.17 7.28
C ALA A 137 12.83 -4.49 6.59
N ALA A 138 13.23 -5.48 7.38
CA ALA A 138 13.56 -6.81 6.89
C ALA A 138 12.33 -7.48 6.25
N MET A 139 11.19 -7.45 6.93
CA MET A 139 9.96 -8.10 6.49
C MET A 139 9.37 -7.45 5.23
N GLU A 140 9.33 -6.12 5.12
CA GLU A 140 8.90 -5.45 3.87
C GLU A 140 9.79 -5.88 2.69
N THR A 141 11.11 -5.86 2.88
CA THR A 141 12.09 -6.23 1.86
C THR A 141 11.89 -7.67 1.41
N GLU A 142 11.75 -8.59 2.37
CA GLU A 142 11.54 -10.01 2.12
C GLU A 142 10.22 -10.29 1.42
N MET A 143 9.11 -9.69 1.89
CA MET A 143 7.80 -9.88 1.27
C MET A 143 7.78 -9.41 -0.19
N ILE A 144 8.39 -8.25 -0.48
CA ILE A 144 8.49 -7.77 -1.87
C ILE A 144 9.40 -8.68 -2.71
N ALA A 145 10.49 -9.21 -2.12
CA ALA A 145 11.37 -10.14 -2.81
C ALA A 145 10.67 -11.47 -3.13
N ARG A 146 9.91 -12.04 -2.17
CA ARG A 146 9.10 -13.25 -2.37
C ARG A 146 8.02 -13.05 -3.42
N PHE A 147 7.27 -11.95 -3.32
CA PHE A 147 6.28 -11.57 -4.33
C PHE A 147 6.91 -11.52 -5.73
N ARG A 148 8.08 -10.87 -5.86
CA ARG A 148 8.79 -10.78 -7.14
C ARG A 148 9.32 -12.12 -7.63
N ALA A 149 9.83 -12.97 -6.74
CA ALA A 149 10.29 -14.30 -7.11
C ALA A 149 9.15 -15.15 -7.68
N HIS A 150 7.93 -14.98 -7.16
CA HIS A 150 6.75 -15.71 -7.61
C HIS A 150 6.13 -15.13 -8.89
N HIS A 151 5.94 -13.80 -8.95
CA HIS A 151 5.20 -13.13 -10.02
C HIS A 151 6.08 -12.50 -11.12
N GLY A 152 7.40 -12.46 -10.94
CA GLY A 152 8.35 -11.78 -11.85
C GLY A 152 8.36 -10.24 -11.75
N LEU A 153 7.32 -9.65 -11.17
CA LEU A 153 7.15 -8.21 -10.92
C LEU A 153 7.00 -7.92 -9.43
N ARG A 154 7.22 -6.66 -9.02
CA ARG A 154 6.87 -6.19 -7.66
C ARG A 154 5.35 -6.02 -7.56
N PRO A 155 4.76 -5.91 -6.35
CA PRO A 155 3.35 -5.54 -6.23
C PRO A 155 3.08 -4.24 -6.99
N PHE A 156 1.90 -4.14 -7.59
CA PHE A 156 1.51 -3.11 -8.56
C PHE A 156 2.03 -1.69 -8.25
N ALA A 157 1.89 -1.23 -7.01
CA ALA A 157 2.24 0.13 -6.60
C ALA A 157 3.63 0.26 -5.95
N ASN A 158 4.37 -0.83 -5.74
CA ASN A 158 5.76 -0.79 -5.28
C ASN A 158 6.69 -0.41 -6.44
N MET A 159 7.42 0.69 -6.30
CA MET A 159 8.34 1.16 -7.34
C MET A 159 9.53 0.20 -7.53
N ARG A 160 10.04 0.13 -8.76
CA ARG A 160 11.38 -0.38 -9.04
C ARG A 160 12.36 0.68 -8.54
N ASN A 161 13.14 0.38 -7.51
CA ASN A 161 14.34 1.17 -7.20
C ASN A 161 15.30 1.16 -8.39
#